data_AF-A0A3B8MPE3-F1
#
_entry.id   AF-A0A3B8MPE3-F1
#
_cell.length_a   1.000
_cell.length_b   1.000
_cell.length_c   1.000
_cell.angle_alpha   90.00
_cell.angle_beta   90.00
_cell.angle_gamma   90.00
#
_symmetry.space_group_name_H-M   'P 1'
#
loop_
_entity.id
_entity.type
_entity.pdbx_description
1 polymer ?
#
loop_
_entity_poly.entity_id
_entity_poly.type
_entity_poly.pdbx_seq_one_letter_code
_entity_poly.pdbx_strand_id
1 'polypeptide(L)'
;MTGHITIGGRRIGPGEPAYVIAEMSANHNQSLDRAVEIVKAAKEAGANAIKLQTYTPDTLTIDCDNEYFRIKGTLWEDKTLYELYGEAYTPWE
;
A
#
# COMPACT_ATOMS: atom_id res chain seq x y z
N MET A 1 24.03 -3.75 20.10
CA MET A 1 24.35 -2.73 19.07
C MET A 1 23.06 -2.02 18.72
N THR A 2 22.97 -0.71 18.89
CA THR A 2 21.85 0.05 18.31
C THR A 2 22.19 0.30 16.85
N GLY A 3 21.56 -0.44 15.94
CA GLY A 3 21.80 -0.32 14.51
C GLY A 3 21.17 0.95 13.95
N HIS A 4 21.89 1.65 13.08
CA HIS A 4 21.36 2.71 12.23
C HIS A 4 21.34 2.22 10.78
N ILE A 5 20.31 2.63 10.04
CA ILE A 5 20.25 2.47 8.59
C ILE A 5 20.11 3.84 7.92
N THR A 6 20.44 3.94 6.64
CA THR A 6 20.24 5.16 5.85
C THR A 6 19.33 4.85 4.67
N ILE A 7 18.22 5.58 4.55
CA ILE A 7 17.27 5.48 3.44
C ILE A 7 17.08 6.87 2.85
N GLY A 8 17.33 7.02 1.54
CA GLY A 8 17.17 8.31 0.86
C GLY A 8 17.98 9.45 1.49
N GLY A 9 19.19 9.15 1.98
CA GLY A 9 20.07 10.11 2.66
C GLY A 9 19.69 10.48 4.09
N ARG A 10 18.64 9.86 4.67
CA ARG A 10 18.22 10.10 6.07
C ARG A 10 18.63 8.92 6.94
N ARG A 11 19.25 9.20 8.09
CA ARG A 11 19.54 8.19 9.12
C ARG A 11 18.27 7.81 9.88
N ILE A 12 18.13 6.54 10.20
CA ILE A 12 17.02 5.97 10.97
C ILE A 12 17.61 5.10 12.08
N GLY A 13 17.19 5.34 13.32
CA GLY A 13 17.64 4.59 14.49
C GLY A 13 17.57 5.44 15.77
N PRO A 14 18.10 4.95 16.90
CA PRO A 14 18.07 5.69 18.16
C PRO A 14 18.77 7.05 18.06
N GLY A 15 18.13 8.08 18.63
CA GLY A 15 18.61 9.46 18.59
C GLY A 15 18.21 10.26 17.33
N GLU A 16 17.65 9.60 16.31
CA GLU A 16 17.14 10.26 15.11
C GLU A 16 15.63 10.56 15.24
N PRO A 17 15.08 11.56 14.52
CA PRO A 17 13.64 11.77 14.43
C PRO A 17 12.91 10.55 13.86
N ALA A 18 11.62 10.40 14.19
CA ALA A 18 10.78 9.35 13.64
C ALA A 18 10.75 9.42 12.10
N TYR A 19 10.93 8.27 11.45
CA TYR A 19 10.84 8.15 9.99
C TYR A 19 9.42 7.76 9.60
N VAL A 20 8.66 8.71 9.06
CA VAL A 20 7.25 8.54 8.72
C VAL A 20 7.12 8.11 7.26
N ILE A 21 6.52 6.94 7.05
CA ILE A 21 6.18 6.41 5.73
C ILE A 21 4.67 6.58 5.53
N ALA A 22 4.28 7.37 4.54
CA ALA A 22 2.88 7.46 4.13
C ALA A 22 2.52 6.24 3.27
N GLU A 23 1.52 5.48 3.70
CA GLU A 23 1.06 4.29 2.98
C GLU A 23 -0.06 4.66 2.00
N MET A 24 0.18 4.48 0.69
CA MET A 24 -0.86 4.74 -0.31
C MET A 24 -1.85 3.58 -0.41
N SER A 25 -1.38 2.33 -0.38
CA SER A 25 -2.21 1.13 -0.64
C SER A 25 -3.03 1.30 -1.93
N ALA A 26 -4.27 0.80 -1.96
CA ALA A 26 -5.21 0.90 -3.07
C ALA A 26 -5.91 2.28 -3.18
N ASN A 27 -5.55 3.28 -2.38
CA ASN A 27 -6.26 4.58 -2.35
C ASN A 27 -6.12 5.40 -3.65
N HIS A 28 -5.20 4.99 -4.54
CA HIS A 28 -5.10 5.53 -5.89
C HIS A 28 -6.29 5.15 -6.77
N ASN A 29 -7.07 4.12 -6.43
CA ASN A 29 -8.23 3.65 -7.20
C ASN A 29 -7.93 3.50 -8.70
N GLN A 30 -6.80 2.87 -9.01
CA GLN A 30 -6.26 2.71 -10.38
C GLN A 30 -6.06 4.02 -11.20
N SER A 31 -6.10 5.20 -10.57
CA SER A 31 -5.86 6.49 -11.23
C SER A 31 -4.45 7.00 -10.93
N LEU A 32 -3.67 7.22 -11.99
CA LEU A 32 -2.34 7.84 -11.88
C LEU A 32 -2.43 9.26 -11.31
N ASP A 33 -3.39 10.06 -11.76
CA ASP A 33 -3.57 11.43 -11.28
C ASP A 33 -3.85 11.46 -9.77
N ARG A 34 -4.75 10.57 -9.31
CA ARG A 34 -5.04 10.36 -7.88
C ARG A 34 -3.80 9.93 -7.11
N ALA A 35 -3.01 9.00 -7.64
CA ALA A 35 -1.75 8.57 -7.02
C ALA A 35 -0.78 9.75 -6.85
N VAL A 36 -0.64 10.60 -7.88
CA VAL A 36 0.19 11.79 -7.86
C VAL A 36 -0.32 12.81 -6.84
N GLU A 37 -1.63 13.02 -6.73
CA GLU A 37 -2.24 13.86 -5.69
C GLU A 37 -1.89 13.37 -4.29
N ILE A 38 -1.99 12.06 -4.03
CA ILE A 38 -1.63 11.46 -2.74
C ILE A 38 -0.15 11.67 -2.43
N VAL A 39 0.74 11.50 -3.41
CA VAL A 39 2.19 11.73 -3.21
C VAL A 39 2.46 13.19 -2.83
N LYS A 40 1.82 14.15 -3.50
CA LYS A 40 1.94 15.57 -3.18
C LYS A 40 1.44 15.87 -1.77
N ALA A 41 0.26 15.38 -1.42
CA ALA A 41 -0.32 15.55 -0.08
C ALA A 41 0.57 14.94 1.02
N ALA A 42 1.11 13.75 0.81
CA ALA A 42 2.04 13.11 1.74
C ALA A 42 3.31 13.94 1.94
N LYS A 43 3.84 14.51 0.85
CA LYS A 43 5.02 15.40 0.91
C LYS A 43 4.71 16.69 1.67
N GLU A 44 3.58 17.32 1.41
CA GLU A 44 3.11 18.53 2.09
C GLU A 44 2.88 18.28 3.60
N ALA A 45 2.38 17.10 3.96
CA ALA A 45 2.21 16.69 5.36
C ALA A 45 3.53 16.35 6.09
N GLY A 46 4.66 16.35 5.38
CA GLY A 46 5.98 16.10 5.96
C GLY A 46 6.40 14.62 6.04
N ALA A 47 5.72 13.72 5.32
CA ALA A 47 6.16 12.33 5.22
C ALA A 47 7.58 12.23 4.64
N ASN A 48 8.34 11.24 5.11
CA ASN A 48 9.72 11.03 4.66
C ASN A 48 9.81 10.11 3.45
N ALA A 49 8.84 9.21 3.29
CA ALA A 49 8.69 8.34 2.14
C ALA A 49 7.21 8.07 1.85
N ILE A 50 6.95 7.65 0.62
CA ILE A 50 5.69 7.00 0.23
C ILE A 50 5.95 5.50 0.08
N LYS A 51 4.99 4.66 0.46
CA LYS A 51 5.00 3.23 0.15
C LYS A 51 3.86 2.87 -0.79
N LEU A 52 4.21 2.09 -1.80
CA LEU A 52 3.31 1.48 -2.79
C LEU A 52 3.34 -0.04 -2.61
N GLN A 53 2.30 -0.72 -3.08
CA GLN A 53 2.20 -2.17 -3.06
C GLN A 53 2.09 -2.70 -4.48
N THR A 54 3.04 -3.54 -4.89
CA THR A 54 3.06 -4.15 -6.21
C THR A 54 2.77 -5.64 -6.06
N TYR A 55 1.58 -6.06 -6.47
CA TYR A 55 1.16 -7.46 -6.49
C TYR A 55 0.16 -7.67 -7.62
N THR A 56 -0.04 -8.93 -7.98
CA THR A 56 -1.27 -9.39 -8.65
C THR A 56 -2.02 -10.33 -7.70
N PRO A 57 -3.31 -10.62 -7.94
CA PRO A 57 -4.03 -11.65 -7.19
C PRO A 57 -3.26 -12.97 -7.12
N ASP A 58 -2.66 -13.42 -8.22
CA ASP A 58 -1.86 -14.65 -8.30
C ASP A 58 -0.64 -14.70 -7.38
N THR A 59 -0.07 -13.54 -7.04
CA THR A 59 1.10 -13.44 -6.14
C THR A 59 0.71 -13.39 -4.67
N LEU A 60 -0.57 -13.16 -4.36
CA LEU A 60 -1.04 -12.85 -3.01
C LEU A 60 -2.09 -13.86 -2.50
N THR A 61 -2.88 -14.44 -3.40
CA THR A 61 -3.96 -15.36 -3.07
C THR A 61 -4.19 -16.35 -4.22
N ILE A 62 -5.24 -17.17 -4.08
CA ILE A 62 -5.67 -18.13 -5.11
C ILE A 62 -7.08 -17.77 -5.58
N ASP A 63 -7.39 -18.08 -6.84
CA ASP A 63 -8.74 -17.98 -7.38
C ASP A 63 -9.63 -19.05 -6.74
N CYS A 64 -10.31 -18.68 -5.65
CA CYS A 64 -11.11 -19.58 -4.85
C CYS A 64 -12.40 -18.90 -4.39
N ASP A 65 -13.52 -19.54 -4.71
CA ASP A 65 -14.85 -19.11 -4.32
C ASP A 65 -15.46 -20.07 -3.28
N ASN A 66 -14.89 -20.07 -2.08
CA ASN A 66 -15.50 -20.73 -0.92
C ASN A 66 -15.71 -19.73 0.22
N GLU A 67 -16.37 -20.16 1.29
CA GLU A 67 -16.76 -19.27 2.39
C GLU A 67 -15.58 -18.60 3.12
N TYR A 68 -14.37 -19.14 3.03
CA TYR A 68 -13.15 -18.60 3.65
C TYR A 68 -12.46 -17.55 2.77
N PHE A 69 -12.71 -17.58 1.46
CA PHE A 69 -12.17 -16.62 0.50
C PHE A 69 -13.19 -15.54 0.11
N ARG A 70 -14.44 -15.65 0.56
CA ARG A 70 -15.46 -14.60 0.45
C ARG A 70 -15.38 -13.61 1.62
N ILE A 71 -15.40 -12.32 1.29
CA ILE A 71 -15.40 -11.23 2.26
C ILE A 71 -16.81 -11.04 2.83
N LYS A 72 -16.90 -10.83 4.15
CA LYS A 72 -18.16 -10.68 4.89
C LYS A 72 -18.09 -9.44 5.79
N GLY A 73 -19.17 -8.67 5.89
CA GLY A 73 -19.29 -7.58 6.87
C GLY A 73 -18.38 -6.36 6.63
N THR A 74 -17.99 -6.09 5.38
CA THR A 74 -17.20 -4.90 5.01
C THR A 74 -17.76 -4.25 3.74
N LEU A 75 -17.17 -3.14 3.29
CA LEU A 75 -17.51 -2.47 2.03
C LEU A 75 -17.30 -3.36 0.78
N TRP A 76 -16.62 -4.50 0.93
CA TRP A 76 -16.29 -5.43 -0.15
C TRP A 76 -17.08 -6.74 -0.03
N GLU A 77 -18.24 -6.70 0.62
CA GLU A 77 -19.13 -7.86 0.76
C GLU A 77 -19.43 -8.50 -0.60
N ASP A 78 -19.60 -9.82 -0.59
CA ASP A 78 -19.84 -10.69 -1.74
C ASP A 78 -18.70 -10.82 -2.77
N LYS A 79 -17.56 -10.12 -2.59
CA LYS A 79 -16.34 -10.37 -3.36
C LYS A 79 -15.49 -11.50 -2.76
N THR A 80 -14.84 -12.24 -3.63
CA THR A 80 -13.69 -13.09 -3.26
C THR A 80 -12.44 -12.24 -3.01
N LEU A 81 -11.47 -12.77 -2.25
CA LEU A 81 -10.16 -12.13 -2.08
C LEU A 81 -9.47 -11.91 -3.43
N TYR A 82 -9.61 -12.85 -4.36
CA TYR A 82 -9.02 -12.77 -5.68
C TYR A 82 -9.57 -11.57 -6.47
N GLU A 83 -10.89 -11.39 -6.50
CA GLU A 83 -11.54 -10.24 -7.13
C GLU A 83 -11.15 -8.91 -6.47
N LEU A 84 -11.15 -8.85 -5.13
CA LEU A 84 -10.75 -7.63 -4.42
C LEU A 84 -9.33 -7.21 -4.79
N TYR A 85 -8.38 -8.13 -4.74
CA TYR A 85 -6.98 -7.81 -5.07
C TYR A 85 -6.82 -7.47 -6.56
N GLY A 86 -7.68 -8.01 -7.44
CA GLY A 86 -7.70 -7.66 -8.86
C GLY A 86 -8.20 -6.23 -9.11
N GLU A 87 -9.00 -5.68 -8.21
CA GLU A 87 -9.46 -4.29 -8.27
C GLU A 87 -8.52 -3.32 -7.54
N ALA A 88 -7.87 -3.78 -6.48
CA ALA A 88 -7.08 -2.96 -5.57
C ALA A 88 -5.61 -2.80 -5.97
N TYR A 89 -5.08 -3.67 -6.84
CA TYR A 89 -3.66 -3.64 -7.22
C TYR A 89 -3.26 -2.32 -7.92
N THR A 90 -1.99 -1.96 -7.80
CA THR A 90 -1.40 -0.86 -8.57
C THR A 90 -1.17 -1.32 -10.01
N PRO A 91 -1.79 -0.69 -11.03
CA PRO A 91 -1.54 -1.01 -12.44
C PRO A 91 -0.08 -0.77 -12.83
N TRP A 92 0.42 -1.60 -13.74
CA TRP A 92 1.82 -1.58 -14.17
C TRP A 92 2.00 -0.90 -15.54
N GLU A 93 0.88 -0.66 -16.24
CA GLU A 93 0.79 0.03 -17.54
C GLU A 93 0.26 1.46 -17.38
#